data_AF-A3ZLF4-F1
#
_entry.id   AF-A3ZLF4-F1
#
_cell.length_a   1.000
_cell.length_b   1.000
_cell.length_c   1.000
_cell.angle_alpha   90.00
_cell.angle_beta   90.00
_cell.angle_gamma   90.00
#
_symmetry.space_group_name_H-M   'P 1'
#
loop_
_entity.id
_entity.type
_entity.pdbx_description
1 polymer ?
#
loop_
_entity_poly.entity_id
_entity_poly.type
_entity_poly.pdbx_seq_one_letter_code
_entity_poly.pdbx_strand_id
1 'polypeptide(L)'
;MHIYCQLIDDERGVTLASASTRDTELRSDASGSNCAAAATVGKAIAGRAAAAGVTQVCFDRGHFRYIGRLAALADAAREAGLQF
;
A
#
# COMPACT_ATOMS: atom_id res chain seq x y z
N MET A 1 16.25 -3.35 -2.74
CA MET A 1 15.21 -3.63 -1.72
C MET A 1 13.97 -2.85 -2.12
N HIS A 2 12.78 -3.45 -2.04
CA HIS A 2 11.53 -2.86 -2.55
C HIS A 2 10.39 -3.05 -1.56
N ILE A 3 9.32 -2.27 -1.71
CA ILE A 3 8.09 -2.38 -0.92
C ILE A 3 6.97 -2.75 -1.87
N TYR A 4 6.14 -3.69 -1.43
CA TYR A 4 4.98 -4.20 -2.17
C TYR A 4 3.78 -4.17 -1.24
N CYS A 5 2.63 -3.83 -1.79
CA CYS A 5 1.35 -3.87 -1.11
C CYS A 5 0.31 -4.42 -2.08
N GLN A 6 -0.57 -5.28 -1.58
CA GLN A 6 -1.65 -5.88 -2.35
C GLN A 6 -2.94 -5.75 -1.56
N LEU A 7 -4.01 -5.42 -2.27
CA LEU A 7 -5.37 -5.48 -1.79
C LEU A 7 -5.99 -6.76 -2.34
N ILE A 8 -6.31 -7.68 -1.43
CA ILE A 8 -6.82 -9.00 -1.76
C ILE A 8 -8.24 -9.10 -1.21
N ASP A 9 -9.12 -9.67 -2.02
CA ASP A 9 -10.44 -10.11 -1.60
C ASP A 9 -10.33 -11.58 -1.17
N ASP A 10 -10.46 -11.84 0.14
CA ASP A 10 -10.32 -13.18 0.71
C ASP A 10 -11.49 -14.12 0.34
N GLU A 11 -12.69 -13.58 0.06
CA GLU A 11 -13.84 -14.41 -0.32
C GLU A 11 -13.67 -14.95 -1.74
N ARG A 12 -13.18 -14.10 -2.64
CA ARG A 12 -13.02 -14.42 -4.07
C ARG A 12 -11.61 -14.93 -4.41
N GLY A 13 -10.64 -14.75 -3.52
CA GLY A 13 -9.23 -15.09 -3.74
C GLY A 13 -8.56 -14.28 -4.85
N VAL A 14 -9.03 -13.06 -5.12
CA VAL A 14 -8.54 -12.21 -6.21
C VAL A 14 -7.83 -10.97 -5.68
N THR A 15 -6.78 -10.53 -6.36
CA THR A 15 -6.14 -9.24 -6.08
C THR A 15 -6.92 -8.12 -6.78
N LEU A 16 -7.56 -7.25 -6.00
CA LEU A 16 -8.32 -6.10 -6.51
C LEU A 16 -7.38 -4.98 -6.96
N ALA A 17 -6.31 -4.76 -6.19
CA ALA A 17 -5.30 -3.77 -6.50
C ALA A 17 -3.93 -4.19 -5.96
N SER A 18 -2.86 -3.72 -6.59
CA SER A 18 -1.50 -3.91 -6.09
C SER A 18 -0.72 -2.63 -6.33
N ALA A 19 0.26 -2.32 -5.48
CA ALA A 19 1.17 -1.20 -5.67
C ALA A 19 2.57 -1.60 -5.18
N SER A 20 3.61 -1.12 -5.87
CA SER A 20 4.99 -1.42 -5.47
C SER A 20 5.98 -0.33 -5.87
N THR A 21 7.15 -0.32 -5.26
CA THR A 21 8.24 0.59 -5.69
C THR A 21 8.88 0.20 -7.03
N ARG A 22 8.40 -0.89 -7.66
CA ARG A 22 8.80 -1.30 -9.02
C ARG A 22 7.81 -0.86 -10.09
N ASP A 23 6.65 -0.34 -9.70
CA ASP A 23 5.64 0.15 -10.64
C ASP A 23 6.21 1.31 -11.45
N THR A 24 6.02 1.29 -12.75
CA THR A 24 6.63 2.26 -13.67
C THR A 24 6.23 3.69 -13.34
N GLU A 25 5.00 3.88 -12.85
CA GLU A 25 4.44 5.17 -12.40
C GLU A 25 5.06 5.66 -11.09
N LEU A 26 5.46 4.74 -10.21
CA LEU A 26 5.99 5.05 -8.88
C LEU A 26 7.52 5.05 -8.86
N ARG A 27 8.17 4.51 -9.89
CA ARG A 27 9.61 4.30 -9.96
C ARG A 27 10.42 5.60 -9.92
N SER A 28 9.84 6.69 -10.40
CA SER A 28 10.42 8.04 -10.39
C SER A 28 10.53 8.61 -8.97
N ASP A 29 9.48 8.41 -8.16
CA ASP A 29 9.33 9.05 -6.84
C ASP A 29 9.61 8.09 -5.67
N ALA A 30 9.70 6.79 -5.92
CA ALA A 30 9.89 5.74 -4.92
C ALA A 30 11.15 4.91 -5.19
N SER A 31 12.33 5.55 -5.13
CA SER A 31 13.60 4.84 -5.24
C SER A 31 13.90 4.04 -3.96
N GLY A 32 13.76 2.71 -4.05
CA GLY A 32 14.23 1.75 -3.04
C GLY A 32 13.18 1.32 -2.00
N SER A 33 13.61 1.26 -0.74
CA SER A 33 12.81 0.77 0.40
C SER A 33 13.07 1.65 1.62
N ASN A 34 12.82 2.94 1.47
CA ASN A 34 12.85 3.95 2.53
C ASN A 34 11.41 4.33 2.95
N CYS A 35 11.26 5.10 4.02
CA CYS A 35 9.94 5.51 4.52
C CYS A 35 9.18 6.38 3.52
N ALA A 36 9.88 7.22 2.74
CA ALA A 36 9.27 8.06 1.71
C ALA A 36 8.62 7.20 0.60
N ALA A 37 9.34 6.21 0.08
CA ALA A 37 8.82 5.26 -0.89
C ALA A 37 7.64 4.46 -0.33
N ALA A 38 7.67 4.10 0.95
CA ALA A 38 6.56 3.41 1.63
C ALA A 38 5.31 4.28 1.66
N ALA A 39 5.46 5.58 1.96
CA ALA A 39 4.36 6.54 1.94
C ALA A 39 3.78 6.72 0.53
N THR A 40 4.62 6.81 -0.51
CA THR A 40 4.16 6.91 -1.91
C THR A 40 3.37 5.66 -2.31
N VAL A 41 3.84 4.46 -1.96
CA VAL A 41 3.12 3.21 -2.20
C VAL A 41 1.79 3.16 -1.43
N GLY A 42 1.76 3.64 -0.18
CA GLY A 42 0.54 3.74 0.64
C GLY A 42 -0.53 4.64 0.03
N LYS A 43 -0.13 5.82 -0.50
CA LYS A 43 -1.06 6.72 -1.21
C LYS A 43 -1.57 6.09 -2.51
N ALA A 44 -0.68 5.42 -3.26
CA ALA A 44 -1.04 4.79 -4.52
C ALA A 44 -2.03 3.63 -4.34
N ILE A 45 -1.81 2.76 -3.35
CA ILE A 45 -2.76 1.66 -3.09
C ILE A 45 -4.11 2.18 -2.63
N ALA A 46 -4.13 3.26 -1.83
CA ALA A 46 -5.39 3.85 -1.38
C ALA A 46 -6.21 4.44 -2.53
N GLY A 47 -5.57 5.15 -3.46
CA GLY A 47 -6.24 5.62 -4.67
C GLY A 47 -6.76 4.48 -5.55
N ARG A 48 -5.99 3.40 -5.70
CA ARG A 48 -6.41 2.21 -6.47
C ARG A 48 -7.56 1.46 -5.80
N ALA A 49 -7.55 1.36 -4.47
CA ALA A 49 -8.64 0.77 -3.70
C ALA A 49 -9.93 1.58 -3.83
N ALA A 50 -9.85 2.91 -3.73
CA ALA A 50 -11.00 3.79 -3.95
C ALA A 50 -11.57 3.63 -5.37
N ALA A 51 -10.72 3.51 -6.39
CA ALA A 51 -11.14 3.22 -7.76
C ALA A 51 -11.81 1.84 -7.91
N ALA A 52 -11.39 0.85 -7.09
CA ALA A 52 -12.03 -0.46 -6.99
C ALA A 52 -13.31 -0.45 -6.12
N GLY A 53 -13.70 0.70 -5.54
CA GLY A 53 -14.87 0.82 -4.67
C GLY A 53 -14.65 0.29 -3.24
N VAL A 54 -13.40 0.09 -2.83
CA VAL A 54 -13.03 -0.43 -1.50
C VAL A 54 -12.54 0.71 -0.61
N THR A 55 -13.26 0.95 0.48
CA THR A 55 -12.94 2.00 1.46
C THR A 55 -12.47 1.43 2.80
N GLN A 56 -13.00 0.27 3.19
CA GLN A 56 -12.66 -0.41 4.43
C GLN A 56 -11.83 -1.65 4.11
N VAL A 57 -10.66 -1.77 4.74
CA VAL A 57 -9.76 -2.90 4.56
C VAL A 57 -9.21 -3.36 5.91
N CYS A 58 -8.61 -4.54 5.95
CA CYS A 58 -7.80 -4.96 7.08
C CYS A 58 -6.32 -4.79 6.72
N PHE A 59 -5.55 -4.11 7.57
CA PHE A 59 -4.12 -3.95 7.32
C PHE A 59 -3.34 -5.17 7.79
N ASP A 60 -2.98 -6.05 6.85
CA ASP A 60 -2.09 -7.16 7.12
C ASP A 60 -0.61 -6.72 7.09
N ARG A 61 0.06 -6.90 8.24
CA ARG A 61 1.48 -6.62 8.42
C ARG A 61 2.37 -7.86 8.24
N GLY A 62 1.77 -9.03 8.04
CA GLY A 62 2.45 -10.32 8.02
C GLY A 62 3.38 -10.49 9.23
N HIS A 63 4.61 -10.90 8.98
CA HIS A 63 5.64 -11.09 10.01
C HIS A 63 6.41 -9.80 10.38
N PHE A 64 6.08 -8.65 9.77
CA PHE A 64 6.80 -7.41 10.00
C PHE A 64 6.30 -6.68 11.25
N ARG A 65 7.23 -6.00 11.94
CA ARG A 65 6.89 -5.09 13.03
C ARG A 65 6.29 -3.82 12.44
N TYR A 66 5.25 -3.31 13.09
CA TYR A 66 4.65 -2.02 12.74
C TYR A 66 5.57 -0.88 13.18
N ILE A 67 6.65 -0.66 12.44
CA ILE A 67 7.66 0.37 12.71
C ILE A 67 8.24 0.91 11.38
N GLY A 68 8.67 2.17 11.41
CA GLY A 68 9.39 2.81 10.31
C GLY A 68 8.60 2.76 9.00
N ARG A 69 9.06 1.95 8.05
CA ARG A 69 8.49 1.84 6.70
C ARG A 69 7.06 1.34 6.69
N LEU A 70 6.74 0.37 7.55
CA LEU A 70 5.39 -0.21 7.57
C LEU A 70 4.39 0.76 8.17
N ALA A 71 4.78 1.47 9.22
CA ALA A 71 3.98 2.55 9.79
C ALA A 71 3.79 3.68 8.77
N ALA A 72 4.87 4.13 8.09
CA ALA A 72 4.78 5.17 7.07
C ALA A 72 3.86 4.78 5.89
N LEU A 73 3.83 3.51 5.48
CA LEU A 73 2.91 3.03 4.46
C LEU A 73 1.45 3.07 4.95
N ALA A 74 1.22 2.62 6.19
CA ALA A 74 -0.11 2.58 6.79
C ALA A 74 -0.67 4.00 7.01
N ASP A 75 0.13 4.90 7.56
CA ASP A 75 -0.26 6.28 7.81
C ASP A 75 -0.60 6.98 6.48
N ALA A 76 0.21 6.77 5.45
CA ALA A 76 -0.02 7.35 4.12
C ALA A 76 -1.27 6.79 3.41
N ALA A 77 -1.58 5.50 3.62
CA ALA A 77 -2.81 4.90 3.11
C ALA A 77 -4.05 5.46 3.83
N ARG A 78 -3.97 5.65 5.16
CA ARG A 78 -5.04 6.29 5.95
C ARG A 78 -5.28 7.74 5.53
N GLU A 79 -4.23 8.53 5.35
CA GLU A 79 -4.34 9.91 4.86
C GLU A 79 -5.00 9.99 3.48
N ALA A 80 -4.79 8.98 2.63
CA ALA A 80 -5.40 8.89 1.31
C ALA A 80 -6.84 8.34 1.33
N GLY A 81 -7.42 8.08 2.50
CA GLY A 81 -8.84 7.74 2.67
C GLY A 81 -9.17 6.27 2.90
N LEU A 82 -8.15 5.40 3.01
CA LEU A 82 -8.38 4.01 3.41
C LEU A 82 -8.71 3.92 4.90
N GLN A 83 -9.74 3.16 5.24
CA GLN A 83 -10.15 2.93 6.63
C GLN A 83 -9.73 1.53 7.08
N PHE A 84 -8.81 1.47 8.05
CA PHE A 84 -8.30 0.26 8.69
C PHE A 84 -7.60 0.58 10.02
#